data_AF-A0A7K9M8R2-F1
#
_entry.id   AF-A0A7K9M8R2-F1
#
_cell.length_a   1.000
_cell.length_b   1.000
_cell.length_c   1.000
_cell.angle_alpha   90.00
_cell.angle_beta   90.00
_cell.angle_gamma   90.00
#
_symmetry.space_group_name_H-M   'P 1'
#
loop_
_entity.id
_entity.type
_entity.pdbx_description
1 polymer ?
#
loop_
_entity_poly.entity_id
_entity_poly.type
_entity_poly.pdbx_seq_one_letter_code
_entity_poly.pdbx_strand_id
1 'polypeptide(L)'
;SQRAAALGVLFALIMLLIIYSSGSGSEVFPYSRLRGRARRPPDLKKWGVKSGYLPTCGNKSLTARCHQCVIVTSSSHLLGTRLGAAIDGAECTIRMNDAPTTGYEVDVGNKTSFRVVAHSSLYRVLKRPQEFVNKTPETIFIFWGPPAKMQKSLLKIIQRVSASFPNMTAYVVSPGRMKQFDDLFRGETGKDREKSRSWLSTGWFTMVIAVELCDTVHVYGMVPPNYC
;
A
#
# COMPACT_ATOMS: atom_id res chain seq x y z
N SER A 1 31.18 38.12 33.89
CA SER A 1 31.56 36.77 33.43
C SER A 1 31.44 36.71 31.91
N GLN A 2 32.56 36.72 31.17
CA GLN A 2 32.56 36.58 29.70
C GLN A 2 31.90 35.26 29.23
N ARG A 3 31.89 34.24 30.09
CA ARG A 3 31.22 32.96 29.83
C ARG A 3 29.69 33.07 29.79
N ALA A 4 29.10 33.95 30.61
CA ALA A 4 27.64 34.17 30.61
C ALA A 4 27.18 34.92 29.35
N ALA A 5 27.98 35.86 28.86
CA ALA A 5 27.70 36.56 27.60
C ALA A 5 27.80 35.61 26.39
N ALA A 6 28.81 34.73 26.37
CA ALA A 6 28.97 33.73 25.31
C ALA A 6 27.81 32.72 25.27
N LEU A 7 27.33 32.27 26.44
CA LEU A 7 26.17 31.38 26.53
C LEU A 7 24.88 32.06 26.08
N GLY A 8 24.69 33.36 26.39
CA GLY A 8 23.55 34.14 25.91
C GLY A 8 23.51 34.28 24.39
N VAL A 9 24.66 34.53 23.76
CA VAL A 9 24.77 34.63 22.29
C VAL A 9 24.52 33.28 21.63
N LEU A 10 25.08 32.19 22.18
CA LEU A 10 24.85 30.84 21.65
C LEU A 10 23.37 30.43 21.72
N PHE A 11 22.71 30.74 22.84
CA PHE A 11 21.28 30.48 23.00
C PHE A 11 20.44 31.27 21.99
N ALA A 12 20.75 32.55 21.78
CA ALA A 12 20.06 33.38 20.79
C ALA A 12 20.24 32.84 19.36
N LEU A 13 21.45 32.39 19.01
CA LEU A 13 21.73 31.81 17.69
C LEU A 13 20.98 30.48 17.47
N ILE A 14 20.92 29.62 18.49
CA ILE A 14 20.16 28.36 18.43
C ILE A 14 18.66 28.63 18.30
N MET A 15 18.13 29.60 19.05
CA MET A 15 16.72 29.99 18.94
C MET A 15 16.39 30.59 17.57
N LEU A 16 17.27 31.42 17.01
CA LEU A 16 17.14 31.92 15.65
C LEU A 16 17.18 30.79 14.62
N LEU A 17 18.05 29.79 14.81
CA LEU A 17 18.11 28.62 13.94
C LEU A 17 16.85 27.76 14.03
N ILE A 18 16.29 27.60 15.24
CA ILE A 18 15.03 26.89 15.46
C ILE A 18 13.88 27.67 14.83
N ILE A 19 13.81 28.98 14.97
CA ILE A 19 12.77 29.82 14.36
C ILE A 19 12.89 29.79 12.82
N TYR A 20 14.11 29.87 12.30
CA TYR A 20 14.37 29.81 10.86
C TYR A 20 14.07 28.42 10.27
N SER A 21 14.34 27.35 11.01
CA SER A 21 14.02 25.97 10.61
C SER A 21 12.57 25.56 10.90
N SER A 22 11.89 26.25 11.81
CA SER A 22 10.47 26.08 12.14
C SER A 22 9.57 26.97 11.29
N GLY A 23 10.11 27.58 10.23
CA GLY A 23 9.31 28.11 9.14
C GLY A 23 8.52 26.98 8.50
N SER A 24 7.37 26.64 9.10
CA SER A 24 6.30 25.92 8.44
C SER A 24 5.80 26.83 7.34
N GLY A 25 6.47 26.79 6.19
CA GLY A 25 5.82 27.11 4.94
C GLY A 25 4.59 26.23 4.90
N SER A 26 3.44 26.82 5.19
CA SER A 26 2.14 26.30 4.79
C SER A 26 2.11 26.34 3.26
N GLU A 27 2.89 25.47 2.62
CA GLU A 27 2.62 25.06 1.26
C GLU A 27 1.32 24.25 1.32
N VAL A 28 0.22 24.98 1.39
CA VAL A 28 -1.07 24.51 0.89
C VAL A 28 -0.76 24.03 -0.52
N PHE A 29 -0.73 22.70 -0.71
CA PHE A 29 -0.51 22.09 -2.01
C PHE A 29 -1.37 22.83 -3.03
N PRO A 30 -0.78 23.69 -3.90
CA PRO A 30 -1.56 24.21 -4.97
C PRO A 30 -1.77 23.00 -5.86
N TYR A 31 -3.01 22.51 -5.90
CA TYR A 31 -3.50 21.66 -6.98
C TYR A 31 -3.50 22.52 -8.25
N SER A 32 -2.32 23.01 -8.64
CA SER A 32 -2.03 23.51 -9.96
C SER A 32 -2.48 22.39 -10.87
N ARG A 33 -3.55 22.61 -11.64
CA ARG A 33 -3.88 21.70 -12.75
C ARG A 33 -2.57 21.50 -13.49
N LEU A 34 -1.99 20.31 -13.38
CA LEU A 34 -0.80 19.94 -14.11
C LEU A 34 -1.18 20.11 -15.57
N ARG A 35 -0.83 21.25 -16.18
CA ARG A 35 -0.81 21.45 -17.62
C ARG A 35 0.35 20.65 -18.20
N GLY A 36 0.43 19.37 -17.85
CA GLY A 36 1.10 18.39 -18.67
C GLY A 36 0.14 18.06 -19.81
N ARG A 37 0.67 17.84 -21.02
CA ARG A 37 -0.09 17.19 -22.11
C ARG A 37 -0.91 16.06 -21.50
N ALA A 38 -2.23 16.04 -21.72
CA ALA A 38 -3.11 14.96 -21.30
C ALA A 38 -2.67 13.67 -22.00
N ARG A 39 -1.63 13.03 -21.48
CA ARG A 39 -1.27 11.67 -21.83
C ARG A 39 -2.39 10.81 -21.28
N ARG A 40 -3.02 10.02 -22.14
CA ARG A 40 -3.95 8.99 -21.67
C ARG A 40 -3.18 8.10 -20.68
N PRO A 41 -3.73 7.84 -19.48
CA PRO A 41 -3.12 6.92 -18.55
C PRO A 41 -2.85 5.57 -19.25
N PRO A 42 -1.74 4.90 -18.94
CA PRO A 42 -1.45 3.60 -19.53
C PRO A 42 -2.57 2.60 -19.18
N ASP A 43 -2.98 1.80 -20.16
CA ASP A 43 -3.93 0.71 -19.93
C ASP A 43 -3.23 -0.43 -19.18
N LEU A 44 -3.41 -0.46 -17.86
CA LEU A 44 -2.76 -1.42 -16.96
C LEU A 44 -3.19 -2.85 -17.24
N LYS A 45 -4.36 -3.08 -17.86
CA LYS A 45 -4.84 -4.43 -18.21
C LYS A 45 -3.95 -5.09 -19.26
N LYS A 46 -3.19 -4.31 -20.04
CA LYS A 46 -2.23 -4.77 -21.05
C LYS A 46 -0.86 -5.14 -20.47
N TRP A 47 -0.59 -4.84 -19.19
CA TRP A 47 0.70 -5.16 -18.58
C TRP A 47 0.94 -6.68 -18.45
N GLY A 48 -0.15 -7.46 -18.42
CA GLY A 48 -0.10 -8.91 -18.31
C GLY A 48 0.29 -9.38 -16.91
N VAL A 49 -0.49 -10.30 -16.33
CA VAL A 49 -0.31 -10.75 -14.94
C VAL A 49 0.75 -11.87 -14.80
N LYS A 50 0.98 -12.67 -15.85
CA LYS A 50 1.73 -13.93 -15.77
C LYS A 50 3.20 -13.78 -15.33
N SER A 51 3.88 -12.72 -15.76
CA SER A 51 5.29 -12.43 -15.38
C SER A 51 5.43 -11.37 -14.28
N GLY A 52 4.31 -10.72 -13.92
CA GLY A 52 4.30 -9.66 -12.90
C GLY A 52 4.26 -10.20 -11.47
N TYR A 53 3.68 -11.38 -11.28
CA TYR A 53 3.44 -11.99 -9.98
C TYR A 53 3.99 -13.42 -9.97
N LEU A 54 5.08 -13.63 -9.21
CA LEU A 54 5.77 -14.91 -9.12
C LEU A 54 5.14 -15.76 -8.01
N PRO A 55 4.75 -17.03 -8.25
CA PRO A 55 4.19 -17.87 -7.20
C PRO A 55 5.21 -18.11 -6.09
N THR A 56 4.75 -18.11 -4.84
CA THR A 56 5.60 -18.47 -3.70
C THR A 56 5.82 -19.98 -3.61
N CYS A 57 4.81 -20.78 -3.94
CA CYS A 57 4.86 -22.23 -3.94
C CYS A 57 4.21 -22.82 -5.20
N GLY A 58 4.78 -23.91 -5.70
CA GLY A 58 4.31 -24.60 -6.91
C GLY A 58 4.50 -23.77 -8.18
N ASN A 59 3.74 -24.10 -9.22
CA ASN A 59 3.81 -23.45 -10.53
C ASN A 59 2.48 -22.79 -10.91
N LYS A 60 1.84 -22.12 -9.94
CA LYS A 60 0.57 -21.42 -10.14
C LYS A 60 0.83 -20.06 -10.82
N SER A 61 -0.08 -19.65 -11.69
CA SER A 61 -0.12 -18.28 -12.24
C SER A 61 -1.26 -17.51 -11.59
N LEU A 62 -1.11 -16.18 -11.41
CA LEU A 62 -2.22 -15.35 -10.97
C LEU A 62 -3.19 -15.16 -12.15
N THR A 63 -4.35 -15.82 -12.08
CA THR A 63 -5.39 -15.75 -13.12
C THR A 63 -6.67 -15.05 -12.64
N ALA A 64 -6.81 -14.83 -11.34
CA ALA A 64 -7.99 -14.21 -10.75
C ALA A 64 -8.19 -12.78 -11.29
N ARG A 65 -9.41 -12.52 -11.77
CA ARG A 65 -9.91 -11.22 -12.22
C ARG A 65 -11.34 -11.06 -11.73
N CYS A 66 -11.74 -9.82 -11.47
CA CYS A 66 -13.07 -9.51 -10.96
C CYS A 66 -13.66 -8.34 -11.75
N HIS A 67 -14.97 -8.32 -11.96
CA HIS A 67 -15.61 -7.15 -12.56
C HIS A 67 -15.63 -5.97 -11.58
N GLN A 68 -15.92 -6.23 -10.31
CA GLN A 68 -15.94 -5.20 -9.28
C GLN A 68 -15.01 -5.53 -8.11
N CYS A 69 -14.08 -4.62 -7.85
CA CYS A 69 -13.24 -4.66 -6.67
C CYS A 69 -13.57 -3.54 -5.70
N VAL A 70 -13.55 -3.87 -4.42
CA VAL A 70 -13.56 -2.92 -3.31
C VAL A 70 -12.21 -2.94 -2.62
N ILE A 71 -11.55 -1.79 -2.55
CA ILE A 71 -10.38 -1.59 -1.70
C ILE A 71 -10.86 -1.04 -0.36
N VAL A 72 -10.56 -1.75 0.72
CA VAL A 72 -10.78 -1.26 2.08
C VAL A 72 -9.45 -0.75 2.62
N THR A 73 -9.36 0.58 2.80
CA THR A 73 -8.17 1.18 3.41
C THR A 73 -8.10 0.88 4.91
N SER A 74 -6.98 1.19 5.55
CA SER A 74 -6.79 1.02 7.00
C SER A 74 -7.13 2.30 7.80
N SER A 75 -7.92 3.21 7.23
CA SER A 75 -8.26 4.50 7.85
C SER A 75 -9.30 4.34 8.95
N SER A 76 -9.13 5.09 10.04
CA SER A 76 -10.12 5.17 11.12
C SER A 76 -11.43 5.85 10.68
N HIS A 77 -11.47 6.51 9.53
CA HIS A 77 -12.70 7.07 8.96
C HIS A 77 -13.77 6.03 8.64
N LEU A 78 -13.41 4.75 8.63
CA LEU A 78 -14.38 3.67 8.49
C LEU A 78 -15.15 3.36 9.78
N LEU A 79 -14.62 3.75 10.94
CA LEU A 79 -15.24 3.44 12.23
C LEU A 79 -16.57 4.16 12.37
N GLY A 80 -17.62 3.42 12.74
CA GLY A 80 -18.99 3.92 12.88
C GLY A 80 -19.76 4.10 11.57
N THR A 81 -19.15 3.81 10.41
CA THR A 81 -19.80 3.97 9.11
C THR A 81 -20.81 2.87 8.78
N ARG A 82 -20.72 1.71 9.45
CA ARG A 82 -21.57 0.53 9.23
C ARG A 82 -21.58 0.02 7.78
N LEU A 83 -20.50 0.25 7.03
CA LEU A 83 -20.38 -0.12 5.62
C LEU A 83 -20.09 -1.61 5.40
N GLY A 84 -19.94 -2.41 6.46
CA GLY A 84 -19.45 -3.78 6.35
C GLY A 84 -20.27 -4.68 5.46
N ALA A 85 -21.60 -4.59 5.54
CA ALA A 85 -22.50 -5.35 4.66
C ALA A 85 -22.36 -4.96 3.18
N ALA A 86 -22.20 -3.65 2.89
CA ALA A 86 -21.99 -3.17 1.53
C ALA A 86 -20.62 -3.61 0.97
N ILE A 87 -19.58 -3.60 1.80
CA ILE A 87 -18.24 -4.08 1.45
C ILE A 87 -18.26 -5.58 1.14
N ASP A 88 -18.93 -6.37 1.98
CA ASP A 88 -19.03 -7.82 1.81
C ASP A 88 -19.90 -8.23 0.62
N GLY A 89 -20.73 -7.33 0.08
CA GLY A 89 -21.50 -7.52 -1.16
C GLY A 89 -20.69 -7.40 -2.45
N ALA A 90 -19.47 -6.85 -2.42
CA ALA A 90 -18.62 -6.69 -3.61
C ALA A 90 -18.16 -8.05 -4.17
N GLU A 91 -17.84 -8.19 -5.45
CA GLU A 91 -17.28 -9.47 -5.95
C GLU A 91 -15.93 -9.79 -5.30
N CYS A 92 -15.00 -8.83 -5.33
CA CYS A 92 -13.68 -8.97 -4.74
C CYS A 92 -13.38 -7.87 -3.71
N THR A 93 -12.91 -8.27 -2.53
CA THR A 93 -12.50 -7.34 -1.47
C THR A 93 -10.98 -7.39 -1.29
N ILE A 94 -10.33 -6.25 -1.46
CA ILE A 94 -8.88 -6.10 -1.35
C ILE A 94 -8.54 -5.37 -0.05
N ARG A 95 -7.75 -6.03 0.80
CA ARG A 95 -7.24 -5.46 2.07
C ARG A 95 -5.72 -5.39 2.06
N MET A 96 -5.17 -4.60 2.97
CA MET A 96 -3.74 -4.33 3.03
C MET A 96 -3.12 -4.76 4.35
N ASN A 97 -1.91 -5.30 4.27
CA ASN A 97 -1.04 -5.54 5.42
C ASN A 97 -1.79 -6.27 6.56
N ASP A 98 -1.62 -5.77 7.78
CA ASP A 98 -2.22 -6.24 9.03
C ASP A 98 -3.51 -5.49 9.42
N ALA A 99 -4.27 -4.96 8.45
CA ALA A 99 -5.59 -4.39 8.70
C ALA A 99 -6.59 -5.49 9.11
N PRO A 100 -7.10 -5.49 10.36
CA PRO A 100 -7.98 -6.53 10.86
C PRO A 100 -9.42 -6.33 10.41
N THR A 101 -10.22 -7.40 10.52
CA THR A 101 -11.68 -7.34 10.45
C THR A 101 -12.32 -7.67 11.79
N THR A 102 -11.66 -8.50 12.62
CA THR A 102 -12.21 -8.89 13.93
C THR A 102 -12.39 -7.69 14.85
N GLY A 103 -13.62 -7.48 15.33
CA GLY A 103 -14.03 -6.35 16.16
C GLY A 103 -14.45 -5.11 15.37
N TYR A 104 -14.37 -5.16 14.04
CA TYR A 104 -14.69 -4.05 13.13
C TYR A 104 -15.66 -4.48 12.02
N GLU A 105 -16.20 -5.70 12.06
CA GLU A 105 -16.95 -6.32 10.96
C GLU A 105 -18.13 -5.47 10.51
N VAL A 106 -18.81 -4.80 11.45
CA VAL A 106 -19.94 -3.90 11.16
C VAL A 106 -19.52 -2.78 10.21
N ASP A 107 -18.32 -2.24 10.37
CA ASP A 107 -17.82 -1.09 9.63
C ASP A 107 -17.06 -1.49 8.37
N VAL A 108 -16.23 -2.53 8.46
CA VAL A 108 -15.28 -2.87 7.41
C VAL A 108 -15.59 -4.19 6.71
N GLY A 109 -16.59 -4.95 7.14
CA GLY A 109 -16.93 -6.27 6.60
C GLY A 109 -15.93 -7.33 7.05
N ASN A 110 -16.19 -8.59 6.70
CA ASN A 110 -15.33 -9.72 7.07
C ASN A 110 -14.62 -10.35 5.86
N LYS A 111 -15.10 -10.12 4.63
CA LYS A 111 -14.54 -10.73 3.43
C LYS A 111 -13.18 -10.14 3.06
N THR A 112 -12.28 -11.01 2.60
CA THR A 112 -11.00 -10.67 1.98
C THR A 112 -10.74 -11.64 0.84
N SER A 113 -10.73 -11.15 -0.39
CA SER A 113 -10.38 -11.94 -1.59
C SER A 113 -8.89 -11.81 -1.90
N PHE A 114 -8.36 -10.60 -1.78
CA PHE A 114 -6.93 -10.31 -1.95
C PHE A 114 -6.38 -9.59 -0.72
N ARG A 115 -5.17 -9.98 -0.30
CA ARG A 115 -4.41 -9.24 0.72
C ARG A 115 -3.05 -8.82 0.18
N VAL A 116 -2.87 -7.51 0.00
CA VAL A 116 -1.62 -6.91 -0.48
C VAL A 116 -0.74 -6.59 0.73
N VAL A 117 0.43 -7.22 0.83
CA VAL A 117 1.28 -7.15 2.02
C VAL A 117 2.66 -6.59 1.66
N ALA A 118 3.02 -5.48 2.29
CA ALA A 118 4.39 -4.95 2.18
C ALA A 118 5.39 -5.83 2.94
N HIS A 119 6.63 -5.87 2.47
CA HIS A 119 7.74 -6.53 3.17
C HIS A 119 7.86 -6.15 4.64
N SER A 120 7.60 -4.88 4.98
CA SER A 120 7.65 -4.33 6.35
C SER A 120 6.49 -4.77 7.25
N SER A 121 5.42 -5.32 6.66
CA SER A 121 4.24 -5.80 7.36
C SER A 121 4.18 -7.32 7.46
N LEU A 122 5.08 -8.03 6.77
CA LEU A 122 5.08 -9.49 6.68
C LEU A 122 4.97 -10.14 8.08
N TYR A 123 5.88 -9.81 8.99
CA TYR A 123 5.90 -10.45 10.30
C TYR A 123 4.63 -10.16 11.13
N ARG A 124 4.00 -9.00 10.98
CA ARG A 124 2.76 -8.68 11.72
C ARG A 124 1.59 -9.51 11.20
N VAL A 125 1.50 -9.69 9.88
CA VAL A 125 0.52 -10.59 9.24
C VAL A 125 0.74 -12.04 9.68
N LEU A 126 1.99 -12.52 9.64
CA LEU A 126 2.31 -13.92 9.93
C LEU A 126 2.19 -14.30 11.41
N LYS A 127 2.31 -13.33 12.34
CA LYS A 127 2.12 -13.58 13.77
C LYS A 127 0.67 -13.85 14.16
N ARG A 128 -0.31 -13.52 13.32
CA ARG A 128 -1.74 -13.71 13.59
C ARG A 128 -2.43 -14.44 12.42
N PRO A 129 -2.08 -15.71 12.14
CA PRO A 129 -2.62 -16.44 11.00
C PRO A 129 -4.14 -16.64 11.09
N GLN A 130 -4.72 -16.75 12.29
CA GLN A 130 -6.17 -16.85 12.44
C GLN A 130 -6.91 -15.58 12.00
N GLU A 131 -6.29 -14.41 12.12
CA GLU A 131 -6.88 -13.15 11.66
C GLU A 131 -6.62 -12.90 10.18
N PHE A 132 -5.40 -13.17 9.71
CA PHE A 132 -4.97 -12.68 8.40
C PHE A 132 -4.81 -13.75 7.33
N VAL A 133 -4.77 -15.04 7.69
CA VAL A 133 -4.56 -16.16 6.75
C VAL A 133 -5.76 -17.09 6.69
N ASN A 134 -6.28 -17.52 7.85
CA ASN A 134 -7.33 -18.55 7.94
C ASN A 134 -8.75 -17.96 8.04
N LYS A 135 -8.88 -16.65 8.28
CA LYS A 135 -10.18 -15.99 8.52
C LYS A 135 -11.12 -16.12 7.32
N THR A 136 -10.58 -16.00 6.11
CA THR A 136 -11.34 -16.06 4.86
C THR A 136 -10.75 -17.12 3.94
N PRO A 137 -11.55 -18.10 3.48
CA PRO A 137 -11.06 -19.14 2.59
C PRO A 137 -10.57 -18.54 1.28
N GLU A 138 -9.63 -19.23 0.62
CA GLU A 138 -9.16 -18.91 -0.74
C GLU A 138 -8.57 -17.51 -0.92
N THR A 139 -8.17 -16.84 0.18
CA THR A 139 -7.53 -15.53 0.11
C THR A 139 -6.23 -15.59 -0.70
N ILE A 140 -6.10 -14.69 -1.67
CA ILE A 140 -4.89 -14.54 -2.48
C ILE A 140 -3.99 -13.47 -1.87
N PHE A 141 -2.76 -13.84 -1.52
CA PHE A 141 -1.75 -12.93 -0.98
C PHE A 141 -0.84 -12.41 -2.09
N ILE A 142 -0.61 -11.10 -2.09
CA ILE A 142 0.36 -10.46 -2.98
C ILE A 142 1.37 -9.72 -2.11
N PHE A 143 2.58 -10.28 -2.01
CA PHE A 143 3.69 -9.69 -1.28
C PHE A 143 4.48 -8.76 -2.18
N TRP A 144 4.76 -7.55 -1.70
CA TRP A 144 5.56 -6.58 -2.43
C TRP A 144 6.65 -5.96 -1.55
N GLY A 145 7.72 -5.51 -2.18
CA GLY A 145 8.77 -4.75 -1.52
C GLY A 145 9.87 -4.36 -2.49
N PRO A 146 10.71 -3.37 -2.12
CA PRO A 146 11.90 -3.03 -2.89
C PRO A 146 12.81 -4.25 -3.06
N PRO A 147 13.49 -4.44 -4.21
CA PRO A 147 14.40 -5.58 -4.41
C PRO A 147 15.45 -5.73 -3.30
N ALA A 148 16.00 -4.62 -2.81
CA ALA A 148 16.97 -4.61 -1.71
C ALA A 148 16.42 -5.15 -0.38
N LYS A 149 15.08 -5.11 -0.20
CA LYS A 149 14.38 -5.61 1.00
C LYS A 149 13.76 -7.00 0.79
N MET A 150 13.49 -7.38 -0.46
CA MET A 150 12.97 -8.71 -0.85
C MET A 150 14.10 -9.71 -1.10
N GLN A 151 15.02 -9.84 -0.14
CA GLN A 151 16.18 -10.71 -0.23
C GLN A 151 15.81 -12.20 -0.14
N LYS A 152 16.75 -13.08 -0.52
CA LYS A 152 16.56 -14.55 -0.48
C LYS A 152 16.07 -15.06 0.88
N SER A 153 16.52 -14.48 1.99
CA SER A 153 16.07 -14.85 3.34
C SER A 153 14.58 -14.59 3.55
N LEU A 154 14.10 -13.40 3.19
CA LEU A 154 12.69 -13.03 3.30
C LEU A 154 11.80 -13.86 2.38
N LEU A 155 12.26 -14.08 1.14
CA LEU A 155 11.55 -14.95 0.18
C LEU A 155 11.40 -16.37 0.73
N LYS A 156 12.45 -16.95 1.31
CA LYS A 156 12.38 -18.27 1.96
C LYS A 156 11.36 -18.32 3.10
N ILE A 157 11.22 -17.25 3.87
CA ILE A 157 10.20 -17.15 4.93
C ILE A 157 8.80 -17.19 4.32
N ILE A 158 8.55 -16.37 3.30
CA ILE A 158 7.26 -16.33 2.60
C ILE A 158 6.92 -17.72 2.01
N GLN A 159 7.91 -18.39 1.40
CA GLN A 159 7.75 -19.73 0.83
C GLN A 159 7.41 -20.78 1.90
N ARG A 160 8.15 -20.82 3.01
CA ARG A 160 7.90 -21.77 4.11
C ARG A 160 6.51 -21.60 4.72
N VAL A 161 6.10 -20.36 4.93
CA VAL A 161 4.77 -20.03 5.43
C VAL A 161 3.71 -20.49 4.43
N SER A 162 3.86 -20.12 3.15
CA SER A 162 2.89 -20.51 2.12
C SER A 162 2.74 -22.02 2.03
N ALA A 163 3.83 -22.78 2.20
CA ALA A 163 3.80 -24.24 2.24
C ALA A 163 3.15 -24.82 3.52
N SER A 164 3.15 -24.07 4.63
CA SER A 164 2.50 -24.48 5.89
C SER A 164 0.98 -24.25 5.89
N PHE A 165 0.47 -23.43 4.97
CA PHE A 165 -0.96 -23.17 4.81
C PHE A 165 -1.42 -23.69 3.43
N PRO A 166 -1.89 -24.96 3.33
CA PRO A 166 -2.14 -25.61 2.04
C PRO A 166 -3.20 -24.91 1.17
N ASN A 167 -4.12 -24.17 1.78
CA ASN A 167 -5.15 -23.39 1.08
C ASN A 167 -4.73 -21.95 0.76
N MET A 168 -3.52 -21.54 1.16
CA MET A 168 -2.98 -20.21 0.88
C MET A 168 -2.48 -20.15 -0.55
N THR A 169 -3.03 -19.23 -1.34
CA THR A 169 -2.47 -18.87 -2.65
C THR A 169 -1.69 -17.58 -2.49
N ALA A 170 -0.41 -17.58 -2.85
CA ALA A 170 0.46 -16.45 -2.60
C ALA A 170 1.43 -16.18 -3.74
N TYR A 171 1.67 -14.90 -3.99
CA TYR A 171 2.57 -14.40 -5.02
C TYR A 171 3.48 -13.30 -4.47
N VAL A 172 4.65 -13.16 -5.07
CA VAL A 172 5.57 -12.04 -4.86
C VAL A 172 5.62 -11.22 -6.14
N VAL A 173 5.48 -9.90 -6.01
CA VAL A 173 5.66 -8.98 -7.16
C VAL A 173 7.07 -9.13 -7.71
N SER A 174 7.19 -9.36 -9.03
CA SER A 174 8.48 -9.55 -9.68
C SER A 174 9.31 -8.26 -9.71
N PRO A 175 10.66 -8.35 -9.79
CA PRO A 175 11.51 -7.17 -9.93
C PRO A 175 11.14 -6.32 -11.16
N GLY A 176 10.76 -6.96 -12.27
CA GLY A 176 10.29 -6.29 -13.48
C GLY A 176 9.01 -5.50 -13.24
N ARG A 177 8.04 -6.08 -12.52
CA ARG A 177 6.80 -5.39 -12.15
C ARG A 177 7.03 -4.25 -11.17
N MET A 178 7.93 -4.41 -10.21
CA MET A 178 8.34 -3.31 -9.32
C MET A 178 8.91 -2.13 -10.12
N LYS A 179 9.72 -2.38 -11.14
CA LYS A 179 10.22 -1.33 -12.04
C LYS A 179 9.08 -0.65 -12.81
N GLN A 180 8.12 -1.42 -13.34
CA GLN A 180 6.95 -0.86 -14.03
C GLN A 180 6.11 0.03 -13.11
N PHE A 181 5.97 -0.34 -11.83
CA PHE A 181 5.32 0.48 -10.82
C PHE A 181 6.06 1.81 -10.60
N ASP A 182 7.38 1.78 -10.46
CA ASP A 182 8.17 3.00 -10.31
C ASP A 182 8.09 3.91 -11.56
N ASP A 183 8.12 3.31 -12.76
CA ASP A 183 7.96 4.01 -14.04
C ASP A 183 6.58 4.68 -14.17
N LEU A 184 5.51 3.99 -13.74
CA LEU A 184 4.15 4.54 -13.70
C LEU A 184 4.06 5.72 -12.74
N PHE A 185 4.55 5.57 -11.51
CA PHE A 185 4.52 6.65 -10.53
C PHE A 185 5.23 7.91 -11.04
N ARG A 186 6.41 7.73 -11.67
CA ARG A 186 7.14 8.82 -12.30
C ARG A 186 6.39 9.45 -13.46
N GLY A 187 5.71 8.64 -14.28
CA GLY A 187 4.89 9.10 -15.39
C GLY A 187 3.71 9.98 -14.95
N GLU A 188 3.02 9.59 -13.86
CA GLU A 188 1.84 10.29 -13.35
C GLU A 188 2.19 11.54 -12.53
N THR A 189 3.28 11.50 -11.75
CA THR A 189 3.60 12.58 -10.81
C THR A 189 4.73 13.50 -11.27
N GLY A 190 5.50 13.09 -12.27
CA GLY A 190 6.76 13.74 -12.66
C GLY A 190 7.87 13.61 -11.60
N LYS A 191 7.64 12.87 -10.51
CA LYS A 191 8.59 12.68 -9.41
C LYS A 191 9.21 11.29 -9.47
N ASP A 192 10.50 11.23 -9.18
CA ASP A 192 11.21 9.97 -9.03
C ASP A 192 11.27 9.57 -7.54
N ARG A 193 10.99 8.30 -7.22
CA ARG A 193 11.11 7.78 -5.86
C ARG A 193 12.53 7.91 -5.32
N GLU A 194 13.53 7.63 -6.16
CA GLU A 194 14.93 7.69 -5.73
C GLU A 194 15.32 9.11 -5.37
N LYS A 195 14.89 10.09 -6.18
CA LYS A 195 15.14 11.51 -5.93
C LYS A 195 14.39 12.03 -4.71
N SER A 196 13.15 11.59 -4.50
CA SER A 196 12.32 12.00 -3.36
C SER A 196 12.67 11.28 -2.05
N ARG A 197 13.55 10.26 -2.10
CA ARG A 197 13.91 9.41 -0.95
C ARG A 197 12.71 8.86 -0.19
N SER A 198 11.60 8.64 -0.90
CA SER A 198 10.32 8.23 -0.36
C SER A 198 9.89 6.88 -0.92
N TRP A 199 9.16 6.11 -0.12
CA TRP A 199 8.56 4.85 -0.54
C TRP A 199 7.07 5.06 -0.80
N LEU A 200 6.57 4.43 -1.87
CA LEU A 200 5.14 4.42 -2.15
C LEU A 200 4.43 3.58 -1.10
N SER A 201 3.26 4.04 -0.68
CA SER A 201 2.44 3.33 0.30
C SER A 201 1.92 2.01 -0.27
N THR A 202 1.60 1.04 0.60
CA THR A 202 0.87 -0.17 0.19
C THR A 202 -0.44 0.20 -0.52
N GLY A 203 -1.08 1.31 -0.14
CA GLY A 203 -2.29 1.83 -0.79
C GLY A 203 -2.08 2.14 -2.26
N TRP A 204 -0.96 2.78 -2.62
CA TRP A 204 -0.62 3.05 -4.01
C TRP A 204 -0.47 1.73 -4.80
N PHE A 205 0.30 0.76 -4.28
CA PHE A 205 0.48 -0.52 -4.96
C PHE A 205 -0.84 -1.27 -5.11
N THR A 206 -1.66 -1.25 -4.07
CA THR A 206 -2.97 -1.89 -4.06
C THR A 206 -3.91 -1.28 -5.09
N MET A 207 -3.91 0.05 -5.24
CA MET A 207 -4.68 0.73 -6.28
C MET A 207 -4.27 0.27 -7.68
N VAL A 208 -2.96 0.26 -7.98
CA VAL A 208 -2.47 -0.13 -9.30
C VAL A 208 -2.77 -1.61 -9.60
N ILE A 209 -2.59 -2.48 -8.60
CA ILE A 209 -2.97 -3.90 -8.70
C ILE A 209 -4.47 -4.05 -8.96
N ALA A 210 -5.32 -3.30 -8.24
CA ALA A 210 -6.77 -3.36 -8.43
C ALA A 210 -7.21 -2.90 -9.83
N VAL A 211 -6.61 -1.84 -10.36
CA VAL A 211 -6.92 -1.36 -11.72
C VAL A 211 -6.43 -2.34 -12.80
N GLU A 212 -5.37 -3.10 -12.52
CA GLU A 212 -4.93 -4.19 -13.41
C GLU A 212 -5.88 -5.40 -13.37
N LEU A 213 -6.35 -5.79 -12.19
CA LEU A 213 -7.13 -7.02 -11.98
C LEU A 213 -8.64 -6.83 -12.17
N CYS A 214 -9.14 -5.60 -12.12
CA CYS A 214 -10.57 -5.32 -12.02
C CYS A 214 -11.09 -4.33 -13.07
N ASP A 215 -12.35 -4.46 -13.46
CA ASP A 215 -12.99 -3.52 -14.39
C ASP A 215 -13.39 -2.22 -13.70
N THR A 216 -13.90 -2.32 -12.47
CA THR A 216 -14.28 -1.19 -11.63
C THR A 216 -13.67 -1.32 -10.24
N VAL A 217 -13.24 -0.20 -9.66
CA VAL A 217 -12.64 -0.15 -8.34
C VAL A 217 -13.35 0.90 -7.49
N HIS A 218 -13.89 0.46 -6.35
CA HIS A 218 -14.46 1.32 -5.33
C HIS A 218 -13.54 1.33 -4.11
N VAL A 219 -13.35 2.49 -3.49
CA VAL A 219 -12.42 2.63 -2.36
C VAL A 219 -13.13 3.18 -1.16
N TYR A 220 -13.04 2.48 -0.03
CA TYR A 220 -13.58 2.91 1.24
C TYR A 220 -12.48 3.37 2.20
N GLY A 221 -12.76 4.45 2.93
CA GLY A 221 -11.86 5.02 3.95
C GLY A 221 -10.76 5.92 3.38
N MET A 222 -10.88 6.33 2.11
CA MET A 222 -10.09 7.45 1.62
C MET A 222 -10.55 8.74 2.28
N VAL A 223 -9.59 9.55 2.70
CA VAL A 223 -9.85 10.88 3.24
C VAL A 223 -10.53 11.72 2.16
N PRO A 224 -11.69 12.33 2.43
CA PRO A 224 -12.37 13.13 1.43
C PRO A 224 -11.56 14.39 1.14
N PRO A 225 -11.66 14.96 -0.07
CA PRO A 225 -10.79 16.05 -0.53
C PRO A 225 -10.94 17.35 0.28
N ASN A 226 -12.02 17.47 1.06
CA ASN A 226 -12.32 18.60 1.92
C ASN A 226 -12.01 18.36 3.42
N TYR A 227 -11.32 17.28 3.75
CA TYR A 227 -10.89 17.01 5.13
C TYR A 227 -9.62 17.81 5.45
N CYS A 228 -9.68 18.65 6.47
CA CYS A 228 -8.56 19.46 6.97
C CYS A 228 -8.08 18.96 8.33
#